data_AF-A0A7J2Y7K8-F1
#
_entry.id   AF-A0A7J2Y7K8-F1
#
_cell.length_a   1.000
_cell.length_b   1.000
_cell.length_c   1.000
_cell.angle_alpha   90.00
_cell.angle_beta   90.00
_cell.angle_gamma   90.00
#
_symmetry.space_group_name_H-M   'P 1'
#
loop_
_entity.id
_entity.type
_entity.pdbx_description
1 polymer ?
#
loop_
_entity_poly.entity_id
_entity_poly.type
_entity_poly.pdbx_seq_one_letter_code
_entity_poly.pdbx_strand_id
1 'polypeptide(L)' 'MRIDHCEFPDDLLYALEENVWARRDPDGIALGITSAHTFLAGRLTAVAFKPVG' A
#
# COMPACT_ATOMS: atom_id res chain seq x y z
N MET A 1 1.19 9.34 -10.39
CA MET A 1 0.89 10.70 -9.83
C MET A 1 1.62 11.00 -8.50
N ARG A 2 1.84 12.28 -8.12
CA ARG A 2 2.35 12.70 -6.80
C ARG A 2 1.42 13.76 -6.17
N ILE A 3 1.03 13.59 -4.91
CA ILE A 3 0.19 14.53 -4.15
C ILE A 3 0.85 14.75 -2.79
N ASP A 4 1.12 16.00 -2.38
CA ASP A 4 1.67 16.33 -1.05
C ASP A 4 2.81 15.41 -0.58
N HIS A 5 3.78 15.17 -1.47
CA HIS A 5 4.94 14.29 -1.27
C HIS A 5 4.66 12.78 -1.19
N CYS A 6 3.40 12.37 -1.33
CA CYS A 6 2.98 10.99 -1.48
C CYS A 6 2.99 10.57 -2.94
N GLU A 7 3.48 9.36 -3.20
CA GLU A 7 3.54 8.76 -4.53
C GLU A 7 2.35 7.81 -4.73
N PHE A 8 1.65 8.00 -5.84
CA PHE A 8 0.53 7.18 -6.27
C PHE A 8 0.77 6.71 -7.71
N PRO A 9 1.52 5.62 -7.93
CA PRO A 9 1.72 5.04 -9.26
C PRO A 9 0.40 4.69 -9.96
N ASP A 10 0.34 4.91 -11.26
CA ASP A 10 -0.91 4.79 -12.02
C ASP A 10 -1.25 3.32 -12.39
N ASP A 11 -0.30 2.41 -12.20
CA ASP A 11 -0.43 0.95 -12.43
C ASP A 11 -1.00 0.19 -11.23
N LEU A 12 -1.39 0.89 -10.17
CA LEU A 12 -1.92 0.33 -8.93
C LEU A 12 -3.42 0.57 -8.80
N LEU A 13 -4.12 -0.40 -8.21
CA LEU A 13 -5.48 -0.22 -7.70
C LEU A 13 -5.42 0.26 -6.25
N TYR A 14 -6.35 1.13 -5.85
CA TYR A 14 -6.34 1.76 -4.53
C TYR A 14 -7.63 1.54 -3.74
N ALA A 15 -7.46 1.15 -2.48
CA ALA A 15 -8.49 1.17 -1.45
C ALA A 15 -8.22 2.40 -0.56
N LEU A 16 -8.86 3.52 -0.91
CA LEU A 16 -8.51 4.85 -0.39
C LEU A 16 -8.81 5.00 1.10
N GLU A 17 -9.90 4.40 1.59
CA GLU A 17 -10.30 4.51 2.99
C GLU A 17 -9.32 3.78 3.93
N GLU A 18 -8.76 2.67 3.45
CA GLU A 18 -7.82 1.82 4.19
C GLU A 18 -6.36 2.23 3.97
N ASN A 19 -6.10 3.16 3.05
CA ASN A 19 -4.76 3.53 2.60
C ASN A 19 -3.93 2.31 2.13
N VAL A 20 -4.56 1.46 1.32
CA VAL A 20 -3.96 0.23 0.76
C VAL A 20 -3.94 0.31 -0.76
N TRP A 21 -2.93 -0.30 -1.37
CA TRP A 21 -2.87 -0.52 -2.81
C TRP A 21 -2.75 -2.00 -3.14
N ALA A 22 -3.15 -2.35 -4.36
CA ALA A 22 -3.02 -3.67 -4.95
C ALA A 22 -2.38 -3.58 -6.34
N ARG A 23 -1.45 -4.48 -6.65
CA ARG A 23 -0.90 -4.67 -8.00
C ARG A 23 -1.13 -6.09 -8.46
N ARG A 24 -1.52 -6.25 -9.72
CA ARG A 24 -1.57 -7.57 -10.34
C ARG A 24 -0.17 -7.97 -10.79
N ASP A 25 0.34 -9.05 -10.22
CA ASP A 25 1.58 -9.69 -10.62
C ASP A 25 1.27 -11.04 -11.31
N PRO A 26 2.20 -11.65 -12.06
CA PRO A 26 1.94 -12.89 -12.80
C PRO A 26 1.43 -14.05 -11.92
N ASP A 27 1.95 -14.15 -10.69
CA ASP A 27 1.68 -15.24 -9.77
C ASP A 27 0.60 -14.91 -8.73
N GLY A 28 -0.02 -13.72 -8.80
CA GLY A 28 -1.03 -13.31 -7.83
C GLY A 28 -1.26 -11.81 -7.72
N ILE A 29 -1.65 -11.38 -6.52
CA ILE A 29 -1.85 -9.97 -6.19
C ILE A 29 -0.85 -9.57 -5.12
N ALA A 30 -0.01 -8.57 -5.41
CA ALA A 30 0.77 -7.90 -4.39
C ALA A 30 -0.11 -6.84 -3.70
N LEU A 31 0.00 -6.75 -2.38
CA LEU A 31 -0.70 -5.78 -1.55
C LEU A 31 0.33 -4.98 -0.75
N GLY A 32 0.01 -3.72 -0.47
CA GLY A 32 0.82 -2.88 0.39
C GLY A 32 0.05 -1.67 0.91
N ILE A 33 0.70 -0.91 1.78
CA ILE A 33 0.16 0.36 2.28
C ILE A 33 0.63 1.53 1.41
N THR A 34 -0.20 2.57 1.27
CA THR A 34 0.16 3.76 0.50
C THR A 34 1.24 4.57 1.20
N SER A 35 1.91 5.46 0.46
CA SER A 35 2.86 6.41 1.07
C SER A 35 2.17 7.31 2.11
N ALA A 36 0.88 7.63 1.92
CA ALA A 36 0.09 8.35 2.91
C ALA A 36 -0.01 7.56 4.23
N HIS A 37 -0.26 6.24 4.17
CA HIS A 37 -0.23 5.40 5.37
C HIS A 37 1.14 5.45 6.07
N THR A 38 2.24 5.36 5.30
CA THR A 38 3.58 5.39 5.89
C THR A 38 3.89 6.73 6.57
N PHE A 39 3.41 7.84 6.00
CA PHE A 39 3.54 9.16 6.60
C PHE A 39 2.76 9.24 7.92
N LEU A 40 1.53 8.74 7.95
CA LEU A 40 0.67 8.73 9.15
C LEU A 40 1.23 7.81 10.26
N ALA A 41 1.75 6.63 9.88
CA ALA A 41 2.30 5.67 10.83
C ALA A 41 3.68 6.07 11.38
N GLY A 42 4.41 6.94 10.67
CA GLY A 42 5.78 7.31 11.01
C GLY A 42 6.76 6.15 10.79
N ARG A 43 7.67 5.91 11.75
CA ARG A 43 8.66 4.83 11.63
C ARG A 43 8.00 3.48 11.89
N LEU A 44 7.86 2.68 10.83
CA LEU A 44 7.43 1.28 10.94
C LEU A 44 8.47 0.46 11.71
N THR A 45 8.04 -0.20 12.79
CA THR A 45 8.89 -1.08 13.61
C THR A 45 8.43 -2.54 13.59
N ALA A 46 7.17 -2.78 13.27
CA ALA A 46 6.57 -4.10 13.14
C ALA A 46 5.43 -4.07 12.11
N VAL A 47 5.20 -5.21 11.45
CA VAL A 47 4.07 -5.44 10.55
C VAL A 47 3.52 -6.83 10.84
N ALA A 48 2.20 -6.95 10.92
CA ALA A 48 1.51 -8.22 11.11
C ALA A 48 0.64 -8.53 9.90
N PHE A 49 0.73 -9.76 9.41
CA PHE A 49 -0.07 -10.26 8.29
C PHE A 49 -1.04 -11.31 8.78
N LYS A 50 -2.14 -11.49 8.03
CA LYS A 50 -3.00 -12.67 8.23
C LYS A 50 -2.20 -13.93 7.90
N PRO A 51 -2.43 -15.05 8.63
CA PRO A 51 -1.86 -16.33 8.24
C PRO A 51 -2.23 -16.70 6.80
N VAL A 52 -1.33 -17.41 6.13
CA VAL A 52 -1.60 -17.97 4.80
C VAL A 52 -2.33 -19.30 4.97
N GLY A 53 -3.42 -19.51 4.22
CA GLY A 53 -4.26 -20.71 4.28
C GLY A 53 -5.54 -20.48 5.06
#